data_AF-A0A7J3MN47-F1
#
_entry.id   AF-A0A7J3MN47-F1
#
_cell.length_a   1.000
_cell.length_b   1.000
_cell.length_c   1.000
_cell.angle_alpha   90.00
_cell.angle_beta   90.00
_cell.angle_gamma   90.00
#
_symmetry.space_group_name_H-M   'P 1'
#
loop_
_entity.id
_entity.type
_entity.pdbx_description
1 polymer ?
#
loop_
_entity_poly.entity_id
_entity_poly.type
_entity_poly.pdbx_seq_one_letter_code
_entity_poly.pdbx_strand_id
1 'polypeptide(L)'
;MSLFNIMVVTVVSAVSSLATNLATKLVLHPEKVREKAEALKAFRMQRAAALKLKDQKLLKKLDKQKLYMAQLEKEVSSFQLRMAMLNMIPLTGFIVLGYFIPLSGPAGYYPASIAYGGNTIPVPLAVWYSICMFFFMLLFRKLLGAGV
;
A
#
# COMPACT_ATOMS: atom_id res chain seq x y z
N MET A 1 -29.31 2.07 7.11
CA MET A 1 -28.25 3.06 6.80
C MET A 1 -28.91 4.40 6.51
N SER A 2 -28.55 5.49 7.19
CA SER A 2 -29.00 6.83 6.80
C SER A 2 -28.29 7.27 5.51
N LEU A 3 -28.93 8.09 4.68
CA LEU A 3 -28.32 8.65 3.46
C LEU A 3 -27.00 9.40 3.76
N PHE A 4 -26.94 10.04 4.93
CA PHE A 4 -25.74 10.70 5.43
C PHE A 4 -24.55 9.74 5.57
N ASN A 5 -24.75 8.56 6.19
CA ASN A 5 -23.68 7.57 6.38
C ASN A 5 -23.16 7.03 5.03
N ILE A 6 -24.05 6.86 4.04
CA ILE A 6 -23.67 6.40 2.69
C ILE A 6 -22.79 7.44 2.00
N MET A 7 -23.17 8.72 2.06
CA MET A 7 -22.37 9.79 1.47
C MET A 7 -20.99 9.91 2.14
N VAL A 8 -20.93 9.89 3.47
CA VAL A 8 -19.66 9.98 4.21
C VAL A 8 -18.73 8.82 3.85
N VAL A 9 -19.23 7.58 3.85
CA VAL A 9 -18.42 6.40 3.48
C VAL A 9 -17.89 6.53 2.06
N THR A 10 -18.76 6.91 1.12
CA THR A 10 -18.37 7.03 -0.30
C THR A 10 -17.29 8.08 -0.50
N VAL A 11 -17.43 9.26 0.12
CA VAL A 11 -16.47 10.36 0.01
C VAL A 11 -15.14 9.97 0.67
N VAL A 12 -15.16 9.41 1.87
CA VAL A 12 -13.94 9.00 2.59
C VAL A 12 -13.20 7.91 1.82
N SER A 13 -13.91 6.90 1.30
CA SER A 13 -13.32 5.85 0.46
C SER A 13 -12.75 6.41 -0.84
N ALA A 14 -13.45 7.33 -1.52
CA ALA A 14 -12.98 7.95 -2.75
C ALA A 14 -11.71 8.79 -2.50
N VAL A 15 -11.70 9.66 -1.50
CA VAL A 15 -10.54 10.50 -1.15
C VAL A 15 -9.35 9.64 -0.73
N SER A 16 -9.56 8.63 0.12
CA SER A 16 -8.49 7.73 0.58
C SER A 16 -7.89 6.92 -0.57
N SER A 17 -8.72 6.45 -1.49
CA SER A 17 -8.28 5.70 -2.68
C SER A 17 -7.54 6.60 -3.66
N LEU A 18 -8.00 7.84 -3.86
CA LEU A 18 -7.34 8.81 -4.72
C LEU A 18 -5.97 9.20 -4.15
N ALA A 19 -5.90 9.48 -2.84
CA ALA A 19 -4.65 9.79 -2.14
C ALA A 19 -3.64 8.65 -2.24
N THR A 20 -4.09 7.40 -2.02
CA THR A 20 -3.23 6.22 -2.16
C THR A 20 -2.67 6.09 -3.57
N ASN A 21 -3.51 6.26 -4.60
CA ASN A 21 -3.07 6.14 -5.99
C ASN A 21 -2.16 7.29 -6.44
N LEU A 22 -2.50 8.54 -6.07
CA LEU A 22 -1.66 9.70 -6.37
C LEU A 22 -0.31 9.59 -5.68
N ALA A 23 -0.29 9.23 -4.40
CA ALA A 23 0.94 9.04 -3.67
C ALA A 23 1.78 7.91 -4.30
N THR A 24 1.16 6.82 -4.75
CA THR A 24 1.87 5.73 -5.45
C THR A 24 2.44 6.19 -6.79
N LYS A 25 1.77 7.07 -7.52
CA LYS A 25 2.24 7.54 -8.83
C LYS A 25 3.28 8.67 -8.74
N LEU A 26 3.10 9.61 -7.81
CA LEU A 26 3.95 10.81 -7.66
C LEU A 26 5.17 10.56 -6.78
N VAL A 27 5.01 9.83 -5.68
CA VAL A 27 6.07 9.67 -4.68
C VAL A 27 6.93 8.46 -4.98
N LEU A 28 6.32 7.42 -5.55
CA LEU A 28 7.03 6.20 -5.90
C LEU A 28 7.29 6.21 -7.41
N HIS A 29 8.50 6.52 -7.84
CA HIS A 29 8.99 6.11 -9.16
C HIS A 29 9.50 4.66 -9.03
N PRO A 30 8.64 3.63 -9.17
CA PRO A 30 9.00 2.25 -8.84
C PRO A 30 10.16 1.72 -9.68
N GLU A 31 10.27 2.16 -10.95
CA GLU A 31 11.30 1.67 -11.86
C GLU A 31 12.71 2.04 -11.40
N LYS A 32 12.94 3.31 -11.06
CA LYS A 32 14.25 3.79 -10.59
C LYS A 32 14.68 3.12 -9.29
N VAL A 33 13.73 2.82 -8.40
CA VAL A 33 14.04 2.14 -7.14
C VAL A 33 14.26 0.66 -7.33
N ARG A 34 13.56 0.03 -8.27
CA ARG A 34 13.75 -1.38 -8.60
C ARG A 34 15.13 -1.63 -9.19
N GLU A 35 15.59 -0.79 -10.11
CA GLU A 35 16.95 -0.86 -10.67
C GLU A 35 18.02 -0.73 -9.57
N LYS A 36 17.86 0.25 -8.67
CA LYS A 36 18.76 0.43 -7.52
C LYS A 36 18.74 -0.74 -6.54
N ALA A 37 17.57 -1.35 -6.31
CA ALA A 37 17.43 -2.53 -5.45
C ALA A 37 18.08 -3.77 -6.06
N GLU A 38 17.97 -3.97 -7.37
CA GLU A 38 18.64 -5.05 -8.11
C GLU A 38 20.17 -4.89 -8.05
N ALA A 39 20.69 -3.68 -8.26
CA ALA A 39 22.11 -3.37 -8.10
C ALA A 39 22.63 -3.66 -6.67
N LEU A 40 21.85 -3.30 -5.65
CA LEU A 40 22.17 -3.59 -4.25
C LEU A 40 22.21 -5.10 -3.95
N LYS A 41 21.28 -5.85 -4.54
CA LYS A 41 21.21 -7.32 -4.41
C LYS A 41 22.42 -7.99 -5.05
N ALA A 42 22.79 -7.56 -6.26
CA ALA A 42 23.99 -8.04 -6.94
C ALA A 42 25.26 -7.76 -6.13
N PHE A 43 25.40 -6.55 -5.57
CA PHE A 43 26.52 -6.19 -4.70
C PHE A 43 26.59 -7.06 -3.43
N ARG A 44 25.44 -7.30 -2.77
CA ARG A 44 25.36 -8.17 -1.59
C ARG A 44 25.76 -9.61 -1.91
N MET A 45 25.35 -10.15 -3.07
CA MET A 45 25.78 -11.47 -3.52
C MET A 45 27.28 -11.54 -3.79
N GLN A 46 27.84 -10.56 -4.49
CA GLN A 46 29.28 -10.48 -4.76
C GLN A 46 30.09 -10.40 -3.46
N ARG A 47 29.62 -9.63 -2.48
CA ARG A 47 30.27 -9.51 -1.17
C ARG A 47 30.21 -10.82 -0.38
N ALA A 48 29.07 -11.51 -0.39
CA ALA A 48 28.92 -12.81 0.25
C ALA A 48 29.82 -13.88 -0.40
N ALA A 49 29.94 -13.86 -1.73
CA ALA A 49 30.86 -14.74 -2.46
C ALA A 49 32.33 -14.42 -2.13
N ALA A 50 32.73 -13.16 -2.15
CA ALA A 50 34.10 -12.72 -1.84
C ALA A 50 34.51 -13.06 -0.39
N LEU A 51 33.57 -12.97 0.57
CA LEU A 51 33.77 -13.41 1.96
C LEU A 51 33.97 -14.92 2.05
N LYS A 52 33.19 -15.72 1.32
CA LYS A 52 33.33 -17.18 1.27
C LYS A 52 34.66 -17.61 0.63
N LEU A 53 35.09 -16.91 -0.41
CA LEU A 53 36.33 -17.17 -1.14
C LEU A 53 37.59 -16.58 -0.46
N LYS A 54 37.44 -15.81 0.64
CA LYS A 54 38.52 -15.11 1.36
C LYS A 54 39.45 -14.27 0.45
N ASP A 55 38.93 -13.78 -0.66
CA ASP A 55 39.72 -13.02 -1.63
C ASP A 55 39.93 -11.57 -1.15
N GLN A 56 41.11 -11.30 -0.58
CA GLN A 56 41.51 -10.02 0.00
C GLN A 56 41.53 -8.88 -1.03
N LYS A 57 41.83 -9.15 -2.30
CA LYS A 57 41.87 -8.11 -3.35
C LYS A 57 40.45 -7.66 -3.71
N LEU A 58 39.54 -8.62 -3.84
CA LEU A 58 38.13 -8.36 -4.14
C LEU A 58 37.42 -7.65 -2.97
N LEU A 59 37.71 -8.04 -1.73
CA LEU A 59 37.18 -7.39 -0.53
C LEU A 59 37.57 -5.91 -0.43
N LYS A 60 38.85 -5.56 -0.66
CA LYS A 60 39.29 -4.16 -0.66
C LYS A 60 38.60 -3.31 -1.73
N LYS A 61 38.29 -3.89 -2.90
CA LYS A 61 37.54 -3.21 -3.97
C LYS A 61 36.07 -2.99 -3.58
N LEU A 62 35.42 -3.99 -3.01
CA LEU A 62 34.05 -3.86 -2.52
C LEU A 62 33.92 -2.91 -1.33
N ASP A 63 34.91 -2.84 -0.44
CA ASP A 63 34.90 -1.90 0.68
C ASP A 63 34.94 -0.43 0.22
N LYS A 64 35.63 -0.12 -0.88
CA LYS A 64 35.56 1.22 -1.50
C LYS A 64 34.17 1.56 -2.01
N GLN A 65 33.44 0.57 -2.53
CA GLN A 65 32.07 0.74 -3.03
C GLN A 65 31.02 0.73 -1.92
N LYS A 66 31.36 0.28 -0.71
CA LYS A 66 30.45 0.17 0.44
C LYS A 66 29.78 1.48 0.78
N LEU A 67 30.50 2.61 0.68
CA LEU A 67 29.97 3.94 1.02
C LEU A 67 28.91 4.40 0.02
N TYR A 68 29.14 4.19 -1.28
CA TYR A 68 28.16 4.42 -2.34
C TYR A 68 26.94 3.50 -2.21
N MET A 69 27.17 2.21 -1.97
CA MET A 69 26.09 1.23 -1.79
C MET A 69 25.27 1.51 -0.52
N ALA A 70 25.88 2.03 0.55
CA ALA A 70 25.16 2.47 1.75
C ALA A 70 24.25 3.68 1.48
N GLN A 71 24.66 4.60 0.60
CA GLN A 71 23.81 5.70 0.16
C GLN A 71 22.62 5.19 -0.67
N LEU A 72 22.86 4.26 -1.60
CA LEU A 72 21.79 3.60 -2.37
C LEU A 72 20.81 2.85 -1.45
N GLU A 73 21.32 2.15 -0.43
CA GLU A 73 20.49 1.43 0.53
C GLU A 73 19.59 2.37 1.32
N LYS A 74 20.11 3.53 1.76
CA LYS A 74 19.30 4.57 2.41
C LYS A 74 18.20 5.08 1.49
N GLU A 75 18.50 5.28 0.22
CA GLU A 75 17.51 5.73 -0.76
C GLU A 75 16.38 4.71 -0.95
N VAL A 76 16.73 3.43 -1.14
CA VAL A 76 15.76 2.32 -1.24
C VAL A 76 14.96 2.17 0.06
N SER A 77 15.61 2.24 1.22
CA SER A 77 14.95 2.16 2.53
C SER A 77 13.98 3.32 2.75
N SER A 78 14.38 4.55 2.39
CA SER A 78 13.50 5.72 2.48
C SER A 78 12.26 5.58 1.59
N PHE A 79 12.41 4.94 0.44
CA PHE A 79 11.29 4.62 -0.44
C PHE A 79 10.36 3.58 0.17
N GLN A 80 10.91 2.52 0.76
CA GLN A 80 10.11 1.51 1.46
C GLN A 80 9.35 2.12 2.65
N LEU A 81 9.97 3.04 3.40
CA LEU A 81 9.32 3.76 4.48
C LEU A 81 8.16 4.62 3.96
N ARG A 82 8.36 5.36 2.85
CA ARG A 82 7.29 6.10 2.20
C ARG A 82 6.17 5.18 1.74
N MET A 83 6.50 4.01 1.17
CA MET A 83 5.51 3.02 0.77
C MET A 83 4.73 2.44 1.96
N ALA A 84 5.41 2.18 3.08
CA ALA A 84 4.77 1.73 4.31
C ALA A 84 3.83 2.81 4.89
N MET A 85 4.21 4.09 4.83
CA MET A 85 3.34 5.19 5.20
C MET A 85 2.10 5.27 4.29
N LEU A 86 2.24 5.05 2.98
CA LEU A 86 1.09 4.96 2.08
C LEU A 86 0.15 3.83 2.46
N ASN A 87 0.68 2.69 2.90
CA ASN A 87 -0.14 1.56 3.36
C ASN A 87 -0.91 1.86 4.67
N MET A 88 -0.63 2.98 5.33
CA MET A 88 -1.42 3.46 6.48
C MET A 88 -2.63 4.32 6.07
N ILE A 89 -2.71 4.79 4.82
CA ILE A 89 -3.85 5.58 4.32
C ILE A 89 -5.20 4.85 4.51
N PRO A 90 -5.34 3.54 4.18
CA PRO A 90 -6.57 2.78 4.46
C PRO A 90 -7.00 2.85 5.92
N LEU A 91 -6.03 2.76 6.84
CA LEU A 91 -6.25 2.79 8.28
C LEU A 91 -6.70 4.18 8.75
N THR A 92 -6.08 5.24 8.23
CA THR A 92 -6.49 6.62 8.55
C THR A 92 -7.91 6.91 8.09
N GLY A 93 -8.29 6.44 6.89
CA GLY A 93 -9.66 6.58 6.39
C GLY A 93 -10.68 5.84 7.27
N PHE A 94 -10.31 4.67 7.80
CA PHE A 94 -11.16 3.91 8.72
C PHE A 94 -11.33 4.60 10.08
N ILE A 95 -10.27 5.19 10.63
CA ILE A 95 -10.33 5.97 11.89
C ILE A 95 -11.23 7.20 11.71
N VAL A 96 -11.06 7.94 10.61
CA VAL A 96 -11.91 9.08 10.28
C VAL A 96 -13.37 8.66 10.19
N LEU A 97 -13.66 7.49 9.59
CA LEU A 97 -15.00 6.92 9.53
C LEU A 97 -15.61 6.71 10.94
N GLY A 98 -14.81 6.23 11.89
CA GLY A 98 -15.21 5.99 13.27
C GLY A 98 -15.54 7.26 14.07
N TYR A 99 -15.03 8.43 13.65
CA TYR A 99 -15.44 9.72 14.23
C TYR A 99 -16.83 10.17 13.80
N PHE A 100 -17.25 9.83 12.57
CA PHE A 100 -18.54 10.24 12.03
C PHE A 100 -19.65 9.20 12.20
N ILE A 101 -19.28 7.91 12.31
CA ILE A 101 -20.23 6.80 12.35
C ILE A 101 -19.83 5.85 13.48
N PRO A 102 -20.75 5.48 14.39
CA PRO A 102 -20.46 4.50 15.43
C PRO A 102 -20.11 3.13 14.81
N LEU A 103 -18.91 2.65 15.15
CA LEU A 103 -18.31 1.42 14.59
C LEU A 103 -19.02 0.13 14.99
N SER A 104 -19.89 0.18 16.01
CA SER A 104 -20.62 -0.97 16.56
C SER A 104 -21.93 -1.29 15.82
N GLY A 105 -22.34 -0.48 14.84
CA GLY A 105 -23.59 -0.67 14.11
C GLY A 105 -23.42 -1.40 12.77
N PRO A 106 -24.41 -2.22 12.33
CA PRO A 106 -24.45 -2.70 10.96
C PRO A 106 -24.60 -1.52 10.00
N ALA A 107 -23.75 -1.46 8.97
CA ALA A 107 -23.83 -0.41 7.97
C ALA A 107 -25.12 -0.52 7.16
N GLY A 108 -25.49 -1.74 6.78
CA GLY A 108 -26.72 -2.01 6.06
C GLY A 108 -27.16 -3.45 6.24
N TYR A 109 -28.37 -3.73 5.79
CA TYR A 109 -28.94 -5.06 5.78
C TYR A 109 -29.04 -5.50 4.34
N TYR A 110 -28.30 -6.54 3.96
CA TYR A 110 -28.42 -7.12 2.64
C TYR A 110 -29.60 -8.11 2.63
N PRO A 111 -30.61 -7.93 1.75
CA PRO A 111 -31.68 -8.90 1.62
C PRO A 111 -31.11 -10.16 0.96
N ALA A 112 -30.82 -11.20 1.75
CA ALA A 112 -30.40 -12.50 1.23
C ALA A 112 -31.64 -13.31 0.78
N SER A 113 -32.45 -12.72 -0.11
CA SER A 113 -33.72 -13.30 -0.55
C SER A 113 -33.58 -14.56 -1.41
N ILE A 114 -32.37 -14.96 -1.80
CA ILE A 114 -32.15 -16.10 -2.70
C ILE A 114 -31.22 -17.18 -2.10
N ALA A 115 -30.39 -16.87 -1.09
CA ALA A 115 -29.37 -17.80 -0.58
C ALA A 115 -29.55 -18.26 0.89
N TYR A 116 -30.31 -17.53 1.73
CA TYR A 116 -30.39 -17.78 3.18
C TYR A 116 -31.82 -17.61 3.74
N GLY A 117 -32.83 -18.10 3.01
CA GLY A 117 -34.20 -18.24 3.54
C GLY A 117 -34.89 -16.93 3.95
N GLY A 118 -34.56 -15.81 3.29
CA GLY A 118 -35.23 -14.52 3.54
C GLY A 118 -34.68 -13.72 4.73
N ASN A 119 -33.64 -14.19 5.41
CA ASN A 119 -32.99 -13.44 6.48
C ASN A 119 -32.14 -12.28 5.92
N THR A 120 -32.26 -11.10 6.53
CA THR A 120 -31.39 -9.96 6.22
C THR A 120 -30.02 -10.14 6.89
N ILE A 121 -28.94 -10.10 6.12
CA ILE A 121 -27.59 -10.21 6.64
C ILE A 121 -27.11 -8.81 7.05
N PRO A 122 -26.80 -8.56 8.34
CA PRO A 122 -26.18 -7.31 8.77
C PRO A 122 -24.75 -7.23 8.21
N VAL A 123 -24.48 -6.25 7.36
CA VAL A 123 -23.15 -6.00 6.80
C VAL A 123 -22.38 -5.09 7.77
N PRO A 124 -21.25 -5.54 8.34
CA PRO A 124 -20.43 -4.68 9.18
C PRO A 124 -19.90 -3.48 8.40
N LEU A 125 -19.80 -2.33 9.06
CA LEU A 125 -19.28 -1.10 8.45
C LEU A 125 -17.85 -1.27 7.89
N ALA A 126 -17.03 -2.07 8.56
CA ALA A 126 -15.68 -2.41 8.08
C ALA A 126 -15.70 -3.13 6.72
N VAL A 127 -16.64 -4.07 6.52
CA VAL A 127 -16.78 -4.82 5.27
C VAL A 127 -17.26 -3.90 4.16
N TRP A 128 -18.27 -3.07 4.44
CA TRP A 128 -18.81 -2.12 3.47
C TRP A 128 -17.76 -1.10 3.01
N TYR A 129 -17.01 -0.52 3.96
CA TYR A 129 -15.91 0.40 3.68
C TYR A 129 -14.82 -0.26 2.82
N SER A 130 -14.47 -1.51 3.13
CA SER A 130 -13.46 -2.26 2.36
C SER A 130 -13.90 -2.45 0.90
N ILE A 131 -15.16 -2.81 0.65
CA ILE A 131 -15.70 -2.99 -0.71
C ILE A 131 -15.64 -1.65 -1.48
N CYS A 132 -16.11 -0.56 -0.88
CA CYS A 132 -16.04 0.77 -1.50
C CYS A 132 -14.60 1.18 -1.80
N MET A 133 -13.69 0.94 -0.86
CA MET A 133 -12.28 1.25 -1.02
C MET A 133 -11.64 0.46 -2.17
N PHE A 134 -11.85 -0.86 -2.24
CA PHE A 134 -11.34 -1.67 -3.35
C PHE A 134 -11.90 -1.22 -4.70
N PHE A 135 -13.20 -0.90 -4.76
CA PHE A 135 -13.83 -0.40 -5.98
C PHE A 135 -13.18 0.89 -6.48
N PHE A 136 -13.07 1.92 -5.62
CA PHE A 136 -12.42 3.17 -5.99
C PHE A 136 -10.93 3.01 -6.25
N MET A 137 -10.25 2.13 -5.53
CA MET A 137 -8.84 1.84 -5.77
C MET A 137 -8.63 1.29 -7.18
N LEU A 138 -9.43 0.31 -7.62
CA LEU A 138 -9.39 -0.23 -8.98
C LEU A 138 -9.76 0.82 -10.03
N LEU A 139 -10.80 1.61 -9.76
CA LEU A 139 -11.29 2.65 -10.65
C LEU A 139 -10.23 3.74 -10.90
N PHE A 140 -9.60 4.22 -9.83
CA PHE A 140 -8.52 5.21 -9.93
C PHE A 140 -7.23 4.64 -10.52
N ARG A 141 -6.88 3.36 -10.28
CA ARG A 141 -5.75 2.71 -10.95
C ARG A 141 -5.92 2.72 -12.47
N LYS A 142 -7.14 2.40 -12.94
CA LYS A 142 -7.48 2.43 -14.37
C LYS A 142 -7.46 3.85 -14.94
N LEU A 143 -8.08 4.82 -14.24
CA LEU A 143 -8.12 6.22 -14.69
C LEU A 143 -6.75 6.90 -14.72
N LEU A 144 -5.89 6.62 -13.75
CA LEU A 144 -4.57 7.25 -13.66
C LEU A 144 -3.53 6.58 -14.56
N GLY A 145 -3.89 5.56 -15.35
CA GLY A 145 -2.96 4.82 -16.20
C GLY A 145 -1.86 4.12 -15.39
N ALA A 146 -2.10 3.86 -14.10
CA ALA A 146 -1.19 3.10 -13.22
C ALA A 146 -1.46 1.58 -13.33
N GLY A 147 -2.19 1.16 -14.37
CA GLY A 147 -2.29 -0.23 -14.78
C GLY A 147 -0.96 -0.65 -15.38
N VAL A 148 -0.27 -1.54 -14.67
CA VAL A 148 0.53 -2.58 -15.33
C VAL A 148 -0.41 -3.44 -16.15
#